data_AF-A0A1F6UWU7-F1
#
_entry.id   AF-A0A1F6UWU7-F1
#
_cell.length_a   1.000
_cell.length_b   1.000
_cell.length_c   1.000
_cell.angle_alpha   90.00
_cell.angle_beta   90.00
_cell.angle_gamma   90.00
#
_symmetry.space_group_name_H-M   'P 1'
#
loop_
_entity.id
_entity.type
_entity.pdbx_description
1 polymer ?
#
loop_
_entity_poly.entity_id
_entity_poly.type
_entity_poly.pdbx_seq_one_letter_code
_entity_poly.pdbx_strand_id
1 'polypeptide(L)'
;MKKITVAVVSYNTIPPYKKGVVRIKNKKVLILSNTFNPKCPDNVRSDDPNWQKLLFHKNDLQKVIIFAGKKESGALEIIDRALADFKKRKRILFFVLCDHDLEEKIDKLKQYGISKTQYVCFSDGHERCYETPFLLGFMHDYLDNN
;
A
#
# COMPACT_ATOMS: atom_id res chain seq x y z
N MET A 1 11.10 20.18 -11.58
CA MET A 1 10.66 19.59 -10.28
C MET A 1 10.95 18.09 -10.28
N LYS A 2 11.58 17.53 -9.22
CA LYS A 2 11.69 16.06 -9.10
C LYS A 2 10.28 15.44 -9.04
N LYS A 3 10.03 14.41 -9.85
CA LYS A 3 8.75 13.68 -9.95
C LYS A 3 8.50 12.85 -8.69
N ILE A 4 7.22 12.59 -8.38
CA ILE A 4 6.82 11.64 -7.34
C ILE A 4 7.02 10.24 -7.91
N THR A 5 7.90 9.45 -7.30
CA THR A 5 8.24 8.11 -7.80
C THR A 5 7.69 6.98 -6.93
N VAL A 6 7.30 7.28 -5.69
CA VAL A 6 6.75 6.29 -4.75
C VAL A 6 5.45 6.80 -4.14
N ALA A 7 4.47 5.92 -4.05
CA ALA A 7 3.22 6.16 -3.33
C ALA A 7 3.02 5.10 -2.23
N VAL A 8 2.44 5.53 -1.11
CA VAL A 8 2.09 4.67 0.02
C VAL A 8 0.61 4.85 0.32
N VAL A 9 -0.15 3.77 0.25
CA VAL A 9 -1.60 3.75 0.48
C VAL A 9 -1.90 3.02 1.77
N SER A 10 -2.64 3.67 2.67
CA SER A 10 -3.08 3.05 3.93
C SER A 10 -4.48 3.51 4.34
N TYR A 11 -5.19 2.59 4.99
CA TYR A 11 -6.42 2.86 5.72
C TYR A 11 -6.20 3.74 6.97
N ASN A 12 -4.96 3.81 7.47
CA ASN A 12 -4.60 4.53 8.69
C ASN A 12 -3.69 5.73 8.39
N THR A 13 -3.53 6.58 9.41
CA THR A 13 -2.37 7.47 9.49
C THR A 13 -1.07 6.63 9.58
N ILE A 14 0.03 7.18 9.06
CA ILE A 14 1.34 6.51 9.06
C ILE A 14 2.36 7.43 9.75
N PRO A 15 2.38 7.52 11.09
CA PRO A 15 3.37 8.33 11.80
C PRO A 15 4.81 7.92 11.45
N PRO A 16 5.77 8.87 11.35
CA PRO A 16 5.61 10.31 11.52
C PRO A 16 5.19 11.03 10.22
N TYR A 17 4.89 10.30 9.14
CA TYR A 17 4.61 10.88 7.85
C TYR A 17 3.20 11.47 7.78
N LYS A 18 3.13 12.76 7.42
CA LYS A 18 1.86 13.45 7.17
C LYS A 18 1.30 13.06 5.80
N LYS A 19 -0.04 13.12 5.66
CA LYS A 19 -0.74 12.96 4.37
C LYS A 19 -0.19 13.96 3.35
N GLY A 20 -0.07 13.52 2.09
CA GLY A 20 0.37 14.36 0.98
C GLY A 20 1.77 14.02 0.51
N VAL A 21 2.46 15.00 -0.09
CA VAL A 21 3.81 14.80 -0.62
C VAL A 21 4.81 15.10 0.48
N VAL A 22 5.55 14.08 0.90
CA VAL A 22 6.62 14.21 1.90
C VAL A 22 7.97 13.94 1.25
N ARG A 23 9.03 14.48 1.86
CA ARG A 23 10.40 14.23 1.41
C ARG A 23 11.07 13.24 2.37
N ILE A 24 11.44 12.07 1.87
CA ILE A 24 12.13 11.03 2.63
C ILE A 24 13.45 10.76 1.90
N LYS A 25 14.59 10.94 2.58
CA LYS A 25 15.93 10.73 2.01
C LYS A 25 16.09 11.33 0.59
N ASN A 26 15.66 12.59 0.41
CA ASN A 26 15.66 13.32 -0.88
C ASN A 26 14.73 12.84 -2.00
N LYS A 27 13.89 11.82 -1.76
CA LYS A 27 12.83 11.37 -2.67
C LYS A 27 11.49 12.01 -2.29
N LYS A 28 10.66 12.33 -3.30
CA LYS A 28 9.29 12.76 -3.08
C LYS A 28 8.37 11.54 -3.04
N VAL A 29 7.77 11.32 -1.89
CA VAL A 29 6.87 10.19 -1.63
C VAL A 29 5.47 10.72 -1.41
N LEU A 30 4.49 10.12 -2.07
CA LEU A 30 3.08 10.45 -1.90
C LEU A 30 2.47 9.54 -0.83
N ILE A 31 2.11 10.11 0.30
CA ILE A 31 1.44 9.41 1.42
C ILE A 31 -0.06 9.63 1.33
N LEU A 32 -0.79 8.53 1.14
CA LEU A 32 -2.23 8.46 0.97
C LEU A 32 -2.84 7.71 2.17
N SER A 33 -2.83 8.37 3.32
CA SER A 33 -3.45 7.88 4.56
C SER A 33 -4.95 8.13 4.59
N ASN A 34 -5.66 7.30 5.36
CA ASN A 34 -7.12 7.30 5.47
C ASN A 34 -7.81 7.13 4.11
N THR A 35 -7.24 6.30 3.24
CA THR A 35 -7.86 5.92 1.96
C THR A 35 -9.00 4.94 2.24
N PHE A 36 -10.14 5.12 1.56
CA PHE A 36 -11.37 4.33 1.77
C PHE A 36 -11.88 4.38 3.21
N ASN A 37 -12.02 5.59 3.78
CA ASN A 37 -12.54 5.80 5.13
C ASN A 37 -14.02 6.22 5.08
N PRO A 38 -14.96 5.58 5.80
CA PRO A 38 -14.77 4.51 6.80
C PRO A 38 -14.32 3.17 6.21
N LYS A 39 -13.60 2.35 6.98
CA LYS A 39 -12.98 1.11 6.49
C LYS A 39 -14.01 -0.02 6.40
N CYS A 40 -14.42 -0.37 5.18
CA CYS A 40 -15.16 -1.60 4.89
C CYS A 40 -15.03 -1.95 3.40
N PRO A 41 -15.35 -3.20 2.99
CA PRO A 41 -15.34 -3.61 1.59
C PRO A 41 -16.11 -2.66 0.65
N ASP A 42 -17.31 -2.23 1.05
CA ASP A 42 -18.18 -1.38 0.24
C ASP A 42 -17.60 0.02 -0.03
N ASN A 43 -16.65 0.46 0.79
CA ASN A 43 -16.01 1.77 0.66
C ASN A 43 -14.77 1.74 -0.24
N VAL A 44 -14.36 0.58 -0.77
CA VAL A 44 -13.25 0.46 -1.72
C VAL A 44 -13.70 0.85 -3.13
N ARG A 45 -13.93 2.15 -3.32
CA ARG A 45 -14.51 2.72 -4.53
C ARG A 45 -13.49 3.47 -5.38
N SER A 46 -13.68 3.50 -6.70
CA SER A 46 -12.78 4.21 -7.61
C SER A 46 -12.73 5.71 -7.34
N ASP A 47 -13.81 6.30 -6.84
CA ASP A 47 -13.96 7.74 -6.64
C ASP A 47 -13.37 8.26 -5.33
N ASP A 48 -12.73 7.40 -4.52
CA ASP A 48 -11.99 7.85 -3.34
C ASP A 48 -10.93 8.91 -3.74
N PRO A 49 -10.91 10.09 -3.09
CA PRO A 49 -10.00 11.17 -3.48
C PRO A 49 -8.51 10.82 -3.40
N ASN A 50 -8.11 9.99 -2.43
CA ASN A 50 -6.74 9.53 -2.34
C ASN A 50 -6.42 8.53 -3.46
N TRP A 51 -7.36 7.65 -3.78
CA TRP A 51 -7.21 6.70 -4.88
C TRP A 51 -7.12 7.41 -6.23
N GLN A 52 -7.99 8.39 -6.48
CA GLN A 52 -7.90 9.25 -7.67
C GLN A 52 -6.54 9.95 -7.77
N LYS A 53 -6.01 10.43 -6.64
CA LYS A 53 -4.67 11.03 -6.60
C LYS A 53 -3.55 10.03 -6.89
N LEU A 54 -3.67 8.78 -6.43
CA LEU A 54 -2.76 7.69 -6.82
C LEU A 54 -2.78 7.48 -8.33
N LEU A 55 -3.99 7.38 -8.91
CA LEU A 55 -4.19 7.13 -10.32
C LEU A 55 -3.70 8.29 -11.20
N PHE A 56 -3.84 9.53 -10.73
CA PHE A 56 -3.27 10.71 -11.41
C PHE A 56 -1.75 10.59 -11.58
N HIS A 57 -1.04 10.08 -10.57
CA HIS A 57 0.42 9.88 -10.63
C HIS A 57 0.85 8.52 -11.21
N LYS A 58 -0.10 7.64 -11.57
CA LYS A 58 0.13 6.25 -11.97
C LYS A 58 1.26 6.03 -12.96
N ASN A 59 1.44 6.93 -13.93
CA ASN A 59 2.46 6.80 -14.96
C ASN A 59 3.87 7.19 -14.49
N ASP A 60 3.99 8.08 -13.51
CA ASP A 60 5.28 8.53 -12.96
C ASP A 60 5.79 7.63 -11.81
N LEU A 61 4.91 6.84 -11.19
CA LEU A 61 5.28 5.97 -10.08
C LEU A 61 6.16 4.80 -10.52
N GLN A 62 7.23 4.56 -9.79
CA GLN A 62 8.10 3.39 -9.89
C GLN A 62 7.74 2.32 -8.85
N LYS A 63 7.12 2.73 -7.74
CA LYS A 63 6.69 1.83 -6.66
C LYS A 63 5.39 2.32 -6.04
N VAL A 64 4.50 1.39 -5.71
CA VAL A 64 3.28 1.64 -4.94
C VAL A 64 3.22 0.62 -3.81
N ILE A 65 3.25 1.12 -2.57
CA ILE A 65 3.17 0.30 -1.36
C ILE A 65 1.73 0.39 -0.86
N ILE A 66 1.05 -0.75 -0.74
CA ILE A 66 -0.37 -0.83 -0.36
C ILE A 66 -0.49 -1.64 0.92
N PHE A 67 -1.07 -1.03 1.94
CA PHE A 67 -1.38 -1.70 3.19
C PHE A 67 -2.73 -2.39 3.09
N ALA A 68 -2.73 -3.71 3.18
CA ALA A 68 -3.91 -4.55 3.20
C ALA A 68 -4.07 -5.14 4.62
N GLY A 69 -4.92 -4.50 5.42
CA GLY A 69 -5.19 -4.92 6.80
C GLY A 69 -6.20 -6.08 6.87
N LYS A 70 -7.23 -5.90 7.70
CA LYS A 70 -8.31 -6.88 7.90
C LYS A 70 -9.21 -7.01 6.67
N LYS A 71 -9.73 -8.21 6.45
CA LYS A 71 -10.73 -8.48 5.41
C LYS A 71 -11.96 -7.58 5.59
N GLU A 72 -12.46 -7.42 6.82
CA GLU A 72 -13.62 -6.58 7.15
C GLU A 72 -13.36 -5.09 6.92
N SER A 73 -12.09 -4.68 6.77
CA SER A 73 -11.71 -3.32 6.41
C SER A 73 -11.61 -3.09 4.91
N GLY A 74 -11.86 -4.12 4.07
CA GLY A 74 -11.75 -4.02 2.61
C GLY A 74 -10.41 -4.48 2.03
N ALA A 75 -9.63 -5.29 2.77
CA ALA A 75 -8.27 -5.67 2.36
C ALA A 75 -8.22 -6.50 1.06
N LEU A 76 -9.25 -7.31 0.79
CA LEU A 76 -9.31 -8.11 -0.43
C LEU A 76 -9.70 -7.25 -1.63
N GLU A 77 -10.60 -6.29 -1.41
CA GLU A 77 -11.13 -5.38 -2.41
C GLU A 77 -10.06 -4.37 -2.83
N ILE A 78 -9.23 -3.88 -1.92
CA ILE A 78 -8.11 -2.98 -2.26
C ILE A 78 -7.06 -3.71 -3.10
N ILE A 79 -6.83 -5.00 -2.84
CA ILE A 79 -5.93 -5.84 -3.66
C ILE A 79 -6.51 -5.96 -5.08
N ASP A 80 -7.79 -6.34 -5.21
CA ASP A 80 -8.46 -6.47 -6.51
C ASP A 80 -8.41 -5.16 -7.29
N ARG A 81 -8.75 -4.04 -6.64
CA ARG A 81 -8.75 -2.72 -7.25
C ARG A 81 -7.34 -2.30 -7.68
N ALA A 82 -6.33 -2.49 -6.85
CA ALA A 82 -4.94 -2.21 -7.21
C ALA A 82 -4.51 -3.02 -8.44
N LEU A 83 -4.85 -4.31 -8.50
CA LEU A 83 -4.44 -5.19 -9.58
C LEU A 83 -5.21 -4.91 -10.88
N ALA A 84 -6.46 -4.49 -10.79
CA ALA A 84 -7.26 -4.03 -11.93
C ALA A 84 -6.68 -2.71 -12.48
N ASP A 85 -6.51 -1.71 -11.62
CA ASP A 85 -6.04 -0.39 -12.04
C ASP A 85 -4.60 -0.46 -12.56
N PHE A 86 -3.71 -1.23 -11.93
CA PHE A 86 -2.32 -1.39 -12.37
C PHE A 86 -2.08 -2.63 -13.22
N LYS A 87 -3.09 -3.16 -13.94
CA LYS A 87 -2.99 -4.41 -14.72
C LYS A 87 -1.74 -4.51 -15.61
N LYS A 88 -1.37 -3.44 -16.32
CA LYS A 88 -0.17 -3.38 -17.19
C LYS A 88 1.15 -3.11 -16.45
N ARG A 89 1.09 -2.79 -15.15
CA ARG A 89 2.21 -2.33 -14.32
C ARG A 89 2.29 -3.05 -12.97
N LYS A 90 1.70 -4.23 -12.82
CA LYS A 90 1.62 -4.99 -11.56
C LYS A 90 2.97 -5.10 -10.82
N ARG A 91 4.10 -5.15 -11.54
CA ARG A 91 5.46 -5.18 -10.97
C ARG A 91 5.81 -4.02 -10.03
N ILE A 92 5.15 -2.86 -10.16
CA ILE A 92 5.41 -1.71 -9.29
C ILE A 92 4.63 -1.80 -7.97
N LEU A 93 3.62 -2.67 -7.90
CA LEU A 93 2.83 -2.88 -6.70
C LEU A 93 3.65 -3.70 -5.70
N PHE A 94 3.49 -3.33 -4.44
CA PHE A 94 3.97 -4.07 -3.30
C PHE A 94 2.92 -4.04 -2.19
N PHE A 95 2.65 -5.18 -1.59
CA PHE A 95 1.61 -5.32 -0.58
C PHE A 95 2.20 -5.57 0.80
N VAL A 96 1.72 -4.82 1.78
CA VAL A 96 1.95 -5.07 3.19
C VAL A 96 0.70 -5.74 3.74
N LEU A 97 0.78 -7.03 4.03
CA LEU A 97 -0.33 -7.84 4.51
C LEU A 97 -0.27 -7.91 6.04
N CYS A 98 -1.20 -7.27 6.74
CA CYS A 98 -1.29 -7.33 8.20
C CYS A 98 -2.46 -8.20 8.62
N ASP A 99 -2.44 -8.73 9.84
CA ASP A 99 -3.61 -9.29 10.54
C ASP A 99 -4.04 -10.71 10.13
N HIS A 100 -5.11 -11.24 10.75
CA HIS A 100 -5.79 -12.49 10.40
C HIS A 100 -6.21 -12.49 8.90
N ASP A 101 -6.49 -13.67 8.34
CA ASP A 101 -6.81 -13.89 6.91
C ASP A 101 -5.62 -13.76 5.92
N LEU A 102 -4.38 -13.94 6.39
CA LEU A 102 -3.19 -13.89 5.51
C LEU A 102 -3.25 -14.88 4.35
N GLU A 103 -3.72 -16.11 4.60
CA GLU A 103 -3.78 -17.15 3.58
C GLU A 103 -4.66 -16.73 2.39
N GLU A 104 -5.87 -16.22 2.66
CA GLU A 104 -6.76 -15.70 1.61
C GLU A 104 -6.13 -14.54 0.82
N LYS A 105 -5.48 -13.59 1.51
CA LYS A 105 -4.77 -12.47 0.85
C LYS A 105 -3.63 -12.98 -0.03
N ILE A 106 -2.85 -13.93 0.47
CA ILE A 106 -1.72 -14.53 -0.27
C ILE A 106 -2.24 -15.30 -1.49
N ASP A 107 -3.28 -16.11 -1.33
CA ASP A 107 -3.83 -16.91 -2.41
C ASP A 107 -4.43 -16.04 -3.50
N LYS A 108 -5.12 -14.95 -3.13
CA LYS A 108 -5.54 -13.92 -4.06
C LYS A 108 -4.35 -13.33 -4.83
N LEU A 109 -3.28 -12.93 -4.14
CA LEU A 109 -2.07 -12.42 -4.81
C LEU A 109 -1.47 -13.44 -5.80
N LYS A 110 -1.41 -14.73 -5.42
CA LYS A 110 -0.94 -15.81 -6.31
C LYS A 110 -1.83 -15.96 -7.54
N GLN A 111 -3.15 -15.96 -7.39
CA GLN A 111 -4.10 -16.04 -8.51
C GLN A 111 -3.87 -14.93 -9.54
N TYR A 112 -3.42 -13.76 -9.10
CA TYR A 112 -3.11 -12.64 -9.98
C TYR A 112 -1.66 -12.60 -10.50
N GLY A 113 -0.85 -13.61 -10.20
CA GLY A 113 0.53 -13.75 -10.62
C GLY A 113 1.51 -12.85 -9.87
N ILE A 114 1.20 -12.47 -8.63
CA ILE A 114 2.07 -11.64 -7.80
C ILE A 114 3.10 -12.52 -7.09
N SER A 115 4.37 -12.19 -7.26
CA SER A 115 5.50 -12.93 -6.67
C SER A 115 5.61 -12.70 -5.16
N LYS A 116 6.21 -13.67 -4.44
CA LYS A 116 6.60 -13.52 -3.03
C LYS A 116 7.52 -12.33 -2.75
N THR A 117 8.22 -11.84 -3.78
CA THR A 117 9.07 -10.63 -3.67
C THR A 117 8.27 -9.32 -3.68
N GLN A 118 6.95 -9.38 -3.92
CA GLN A 118 6.08 -8.23 -4.02
C GLN A 118 5.13 -8.08 -2.82
N TYR A 119 5.33 -8.85 -1.75
CA TYR A 119 4.59 -8.63 -0.53
C TYR A 119 5.38 -9.07 0.71
N VAL A 120 4.98 -8.55 1.87
CA VAL A 120 5.42 -8.99 3.19
C VAL A 120 4.19 -9.25 4.04
N CYS A 121 4.30 -10.21 4.98
CA CYS A 121 3.22 -10.56 5.90
C CYS A 121 3.64 -10.23 7.33
N PHE A 122 2.71 -9.68 8.11
CA PHE A 122 2.82 -9.51 9.56
C PHE A 122 1.73 -10.37 10.21
N SER A 123 2.14 -11.45 10.87
CA SER A 123 1.27 -12.53 11.33
C SER A 123 1.01 -12.51 12.84
N ASP A 124 1.78 -11.76 13.63
CA ASP A 124 1.67 -11.80 15.09
C ASP A 124 1.08 -10.50 15.70
N GLY A 125 0.25 -10.66 16.73
CA GLY A 125 -0.24 -9.56 17.57
C GLY A 125 0.89 -8.82 18.29
N HIS A 126 2.02 -9.48 18.56
CA HIS A 126 3.23 -8.82 19.08
C HIS A 126 3.97 -7.97 18.04
N GLU A 127 3.89 -8.34 16.76
CA GLU A 127 4.42 -7.53 15.64
C GLU A 127 3.61 -6.25 15.43
N ARG A 128 2.33 -6.20 15.84
CA ARG A 128 1.52 -4.95 15.83
C ARG A 128 2.12 -3.83 16.69
N CYS A 129 2.81 -4.15 17.79
CA CYS A 129 3.52 -3.16 18.60
C CYS A 129 4.81 -2.64 17.93
N TYR A 130 5.39 -3.42 17.01
CA TYR A 130 6.57 -3.05 16.21
C TYR A 130 6.22 -2.61 14.79
N GLU A 131 4.94 -2.61 14.39
CA GLU A 131 4.49 -2.21 13.07
C GLU A 131 5.04 -0.82 12.75
N THR A 132 4.96 0.16 13.64
CA THR A 132 5.41 1.51 13.29
C THR A 132 6.94 1.60 13.02
N PRO A 133 7.84 1.14 13.92
CA PRO A 133 9.28 1.10 13.61
C PRO A 133 9.66 0.21 12.43
N PHE A 134 9.04 -0.97 12.30
CA PHE A 134 9.34 -1.89 11.21
C PHE A 134 8.82 -1.37 9.88
N LEU A 135 7.63 -0.76 9.83
CA LEU A 135 7.09 -0.07 8.66
C LEU A 135 7.95 1.12 8.27
N LEU A 136 8.53 1.83 9.23
CA LEU A 136 9.48 2.91 8.97
C LEU A 136 10.79 2.38 8.38
N GLY A 137 11.37 1.33 8.98
CA GLY A 137 12.55 0.64 8.42
C GLY A 137 12.27 0.07 7.03
N PHE A 138 11.15 -0.61 6.86
CA PHE A 138 10.66 -1.17 5.61
C PHE A 138 10.46 -0.11 4.53
N MET A 139 9.80 1.01 4.87
CA MET A 139 9.68 2.14 3.97
C MET A 139 11.06 2.69 3.61
N HIS A 140 11.99 2.77 4.55
CA HIS A 140 13.37 3.19 4.26
C HIS A 140 14.09 2.23 3.31
N ASP A 141 14.01 0.92 3.50
CA ASP A 141 14.70 -0.09 2.69
C ASP A 141 14.14 -0.15 1.26
N TYR A 142 12.82 -0.04 1.10
CA TYR A 142 12.17 -0.01 -0.22
C TYR A 142 12.24 1.34 -0.90
N LEU A 143 12.50 2.42 -0.16
CA LEU A 143 12.88 3.71 -0.71
C LEU A 143 14.35 3.75 -1.12
N ASP A 144 15.24 2.94 -0.54
CA ASP A 144 16.68 2.95 -0.85
C ASP A 144 17.07 2.04 -2.03
N ASN A 145 16.37 0.91 -2.25
CA ASN A 145 16.71 -0.08 -3.29
C ASN A 145 16.35 0.29 -4.76
N ASN A 146 16.26 1.59 -5.11
CA ASN A 146 16.14 2.06 -6.51
C ASN A 146 16.70 3.47 -6.72
#